data_AF-A0AAW2XS73-F1
#
_entry.id   AF-A0AAW2XS73-F1
#
_cell.length_a   1.000
_cell.length_b   1.000
_cell.length_c   1.000
_cell.angle_alpha   90.00
_cell.angle_beta   90.00
_cell.angle_gamma   90.00
#
_symmetry.space_group_name_H-M   'P 1'
#
loop_
_entity.id
_entity.type
_entity.pdbx_description
1 polymer ?
#
loop_
_entity_poly.entity_id
_entity_poly.type
_entity_poly.pdbx_seq_one_letter_code
_entity_poly.pdbx_strand_id
1 'polypeptide(L)'
;MTAQHKRKVDNHENAQIWHARLGHISKDRIRRLVDSKSLEIDDLDHLPTCESCLKGKMTKKPFVGQTAIANDLLDLVHTDVCGPLSIPARGGFFYFITFTDDHSRYGYVYLMRYKSEAFGRFKEYRLEVENQTNRKIKALRSDRGGEYLSGEFIDYLKENGILSQLTPPGTPQLNGVAERRNRTLLDMVRSMMSFTELPPSSGAMHLRRQLSCLT
;
A
#
# COMPACT_ATOMS: atom_id res chain seq x y z
N MET A 1 -52.21 38.29 -37.79
CA MET A 1 -51.78 36.88 -37.67
C MET A 1 -50.28 36.85 -37.47
N THR A 2 -49.80 36.78 -36.23
CA THR A 2 -48.36 36.71 -35.91
C THR A 2 -48.07 35.35 -35.31
N ALA A 3 -47.44 34.48 -36.10
CA ALA A 3 -47.00 33.16 -35.68
C ALA A 3 -45.78 33.31 -34.76
N GLN A 4 -45.93 32.89 -33.49
CA GLN A 4 -44.80 32.75 -32.57
C GLN A 4 -43.96 31.53 -33.00
N HIS A 5 -42.72 31.81 -33.41
CA HIS A 5 -41.69 30.79 -33.60
C HIS A 5 -41.27 30.24 -32.23
N LYS A 6 -41.87 29.11 -31.82
CA LYS A 6 -41.36 28.32 -30.70
C LYS A 6 -40.09 27.62 -31.16
N ARG A 7 -38.93 28.06 -30.65
CA ARG A 7 -37.66 27.35 -30.80
C ARG A 7 -37.82 25.93 -30.25
N LYS A 8 -37.68 24.91 -31.11
CA LYS A 8 -37.44 23.53 -30.69
C LYS A 8 -36.06 23.51 -30.02
N VAL A 9 -36.02 23.27 -28.72
CA VAL A 9 -34.78 22.94 -28.02
C VAL A 9 -34.48 21.49 -28.37
N ASP A 10 -33.31 21.27 -28.95
CA ASP A 10 -32.83 19.95 -29.33
C ASP A 10 -32.53 19.15 -28.05
N ASN A 11 -33.17 18.00 -27.89
CA ASN A 11 -33.28 17.28 -26.60
C ASN A 11 -32.09 16.35 -26.33
N HIS A 12 -30.95 16.58 -26.97
CA HIS A 12 -29.79 15.66 -26.99
C HIS A 12 -28.73 15.99 -25.91
N GLU A 13 -29.03 16.92 -24.99
CA GLU A 13 -28.12 17.45 -23.96
C GLU A 13 -28.61 17.25 -22.51
N ASN A 14 -29.69 16.48 -22.28
CA ASN A 14 -30.34 16.44 -20.97
C ASN A 14 -29.49 15.67 -19.94
N ALA A 15 -29.04 14.45 -20.25
CA ALA A 15 -28.27 13.63 -19.32
C ALA A 15 -26.92 14.23 -18.94
N GLN A 16 -26.21 14.83 -19.91
CA GLN A 16 -24.87 15.38 -19.70
C GLN A 16 -24.91 16.64 -18.83
N ILE A 17 -25.93 17.49 -19.03
CA ILE A 17 -26.17 18.68 -18.19
C ILE A 17 -26.55 18.26 -16.76
N TRP A 18 -27.44 17.28 -16.59
CA TRP A 18 -27.79 16.79 -15.26
C TRP A 18 -26.63 16.12 -14.54
N HIS A 19 -25.81 15.34 -15.26
CA HIS A 19 -24.58 14.78 -14.72
C HIS A 19 -23.65 15.86 -14.17
N ALA A 20 -23.47 16.98 -14.89
CA ALA A 20 -22.68 18.11 -14.42
C ALA A 20 -23.33 18.83 -13.22
N ARG A 21 -24.63 19.15 -13.28
CA ARG A 21 -25.38 19.85 -12.22
C ARG A 21 -25.39 19.09 -10.90
N LEU A 22 -25.45 17.76 -10.96
CA LEU A 22 -25.49 16.89 -9.79
C LEU A 22 -24.08 16.56 -9.26
N GLY A 23 -23.05 17.32 -9.66
CA GLY A 23 -21.69 17.16 -9.14
C GLY A 23 -20.97 15.93 -9.69
N HIS A 24 -21.21 15.62 -10.97
CA HIS A 24 -20.55 14.52 -11.68
C HIS A 24 -20.81 13.15 -11.04
N ILE A 25 -22.00 12.92 -10.48
CA ILE A 25 -22.38 11.63 -9.89
C ILE A 25 -22.42 10.52 -10.96
N SER A 26 -22.26 9.26 -10.52
CA SER A 26 -22.22 8.11 -11.44
C SER A 26 -23.54 7.95 -12.21
N LYS A 27 -23.45 7.41 -13.43
CA LYS A 27 -24.62 7.06 -14.27
C LYS A 27 -25.64 6.24 -13.49
N ASP A 28 -25.20 5.29 -12.67
CA ASP A 28 -26.09 4.46 -11.85
C ASP A 28 -26.82 5.24 -10.76
N ARG A 29 -26.18 6.27 -10.18
CA ARG A 29 -26.84 7.14 -9.21
C ARG A 29 -27.88 8.04 -9.88
N ILE A 30 -27.60 8.52 -11.08
CA ILE A 30 -28.59 9.26 -11.89
C ILE A 30 -29.76 8.34 -12.26
N ARG A 31 -29.49 7.08 -12.64
CA ARG A 31 -30.52 6.09 -12.95
C ARG A 31 -31.48 5.87 -11.79
N ARG A 32 -30.97 5.74 -10.56
CA ARG A 32 -31.82 5.65 -9.35
C ARG A 32 -32.74 6.85 -9.16
N LEU A 33 -32.28 8.06 -9.52
CA LEU A 33 -33.10 9.27 -9.43
C LEU A 33 -34.21 9.26 -10.49
N VAL A 34 -33.91 8.79 -11.70
CA VAL A 34 -34.91 8.60 -12.77
C VAL A 34 -35.94 7.53 -12.39
N ASP A 35 -35.48 6.37 -11.90
CA ASP A 35 -36.35 5.27 -11.48
C ASP A 35 -37.27 5.69 -10.31
N SER A 36 -36.78 6.54 -9.41
CA SER A 36 -37.56 7.12 -8.31
C SER A 36 -38.52 8.23 -8.73
N LYS A 37 -38.56 8.59 -10.03
CA LYS A 37 -39.32 9.71 -10.60
C LYS A 37 -38.95 11.08 -10.01
N SER A 38 -37.74 11.20 -9.45
CA SER A 38 -37.21 12.49 -8.94
C SER A 38 -36.63 13.36 -10.05
N LEU A 39 -36.28 12.76 -11.19
CA LEU A 39 -35.76 13.43 -12.39
C LEU A 39 -36.30 12.72 -13.63
N GLU A 40 -36.53 13.48 -14.71
CA GLU A 40 -36.92 12.95 -16.02
C GLU A 40 -35.77 13.18 -17.01
N ILE A 41 -35.08 12.09 -17.38
CA ILE A 41 -33.93 12.10 -18.28
C ILE A 41 -34.08 10.92 -19.25
N ASP A 42 -34.39 11.23 -20.50
CA ASP A 42 -34.69 10.21 -21.53
C ASP A 42 -33.44 9.66 -22.22
N ASP A 43 -32.33 10.41 -22.21
CA ASP A 43 -31.08 10.13 -22.91
C ASP A 43 -29.97 9.62 -21.99
N LEU A 44 -30.30 9.14 -20.79
CA LEU A 44 -29.31 8.70 -19.81
C LEU A 44 -28.38 7.62 -20.37
N ASP A 45 -28.90 6.73 -21.23
CA ASP A 45 -28.09 5.68 -21.83
C ASP A 45 -27.05 6.17 -22.83
N HIS A 46 -27.26 7.37 -23.39
CA HIS A 46 -26.34 8.06 -24.28
C HIS A 46 -25.37 9.00 -23.56
N LEU A 47 -25.35 9.02 -22.21
CA LEU A 47 -24.40 9.82 -21.45
C LEU A 47 -22.96 9.49 -21.87
N PRO A 48 -22.24 10.41 -22.54
CA PRO A 48 -20.90 10.15 -23.03
C PRO A 48 -19.89 10.13 -21.88
N THR A 49 -18.72 9.59 -22.17
CA THR A 49 -17.59 9.60 -21.22
C THR A 49 -17.22 11.03 -20.83
N CYS A 50 -17.31 11.35 -19.54
CA CYS A 50 -17.00 12.69 -19.03
C CYS A 50 -15.49 12.82 -18.73
N GLU A 51 -14.81 13.72 -19.44
CA GLU A 51 -13.37 13.97 -19.28
C GLU A 51 -13.02 14.46 -17.85
N SER A 52 -13.84 15.32 -17.26
CA SER A 52 -13.67 15.78 -15.87
C SER A 52 -13.76 14.64 -14.85
N CYS A 53 -14.66 13.67 -15.08
CA CYS A 53 -14.73 12.46 -14.27
C CYS A 53 -13.50 11.57 -14.47
N LEU A 54 -12.99 11.44 -15.70
CA LEU A 54 -11.76 10.69 -15.95
C LEU A 54 -10.58 11.32 -15.22
N LYS A 55 -10.42 12.64 -15.27
CA LYS A 55 -9.34 13.35 -14.60
C LYS A 55 -9.46 13.32 -13.07
N GLY A 56 -10.68 13.45 -12.54
CA GLY A 56 -10.91 13.63 -11.10
C GLY A 56 -11.32 12.37 -10.32
N LYS A 57 -11.85 11.33 -10.99
CA LYS A 57 -12.47 10.16 -10.33
C LYS A 57 -11.99 8.82 -10.89
N MET A 58 -11.23 8.79 -12.00
CA MET A 58 -10.66 7.55 -12.50
C MET A 58 -9.62 7.03 -11.50
N THR A 59 -9.94 5.94 -10.83
CA THR A 59 -9.00 5.20 -10.01
C THR A 59 -8.27 4.17 -10.88
N LYS A 60 -7.01 3.87 -10.56
CA LYS A 60 -6.29 2.77 -11.23
C LYS A 60 -7.14 1.49 -11.09
N LYS A 61 -7.34 0.76 -12.18
CA LYS A 61 -7.96 -0.58 -12.12
C LYS A 61 -7.22 -1.43 -11.08
N PRO A 62 -7.92 -2.24 -10.27
CA PRO A 62 -7.26 -3.24 -9.44
C PRO A 62 -6.36 -4.10 -10.35
N PHE A 63 -5.10 -4.25 -9.97
CA PHE A 63 -4.19 -5.10 -10.72
C PHE A 63 -4.66 -6.55 -10.62
N VAL A 64 -5.00 -7.16 -11.76
CA VAL A 64 -5.25 -8.60 -11.89
C VAL A 64 -3.89 -9.28 -11.99
N GLY A 65 -3.24 -9.44 -10.85
CA GLY A 65 -1.99 -10.18 -10.73
C GLY A 65 -1.90 -10.70 -9.33
N GLN A 66 -2.36 -11.94 -9.11
CA GLN A 66 -1.81 -12.72 -8.01
C GLN A 66 -0.33 -12.86 -8.30
N THR A 67 0.52 -12.07 -7.63
CA THR A 67 1.94 -12.44 -7.52
C THR A 67 1.95 -13.83 -6.92
N ALA A 68 2.42 -14.81 -7.69
CA ALA A 68 2.54 -16.19 -7.22
C ALA A 68 3.31 -16.19 -5.90
N ILE A 69 2.77 -16.89 -4.92
CA ILE A 69 3.43 -17.10 -3.64
C ILE A 69 4.68 -17.94 -3.90
N ALA A 70 5.76 -17.65 -3.20
CA ALA A 70 6.97 -18.46 -3.21
C ALA A 70 6.66 -19.94 -2.89
N ASN A 71 7.37 -20.86 -3.52
CA ASN A 71 7.07 -22.29 -3.42
C ASN A 71 7.60 -22.92 -2.11
N ASP A 72 8.62 -22.32 -1.51
CA ASP A 72 9.27 -22.85 -0.31
C ASP A 72 9.80 -21.70 0.58
N LEU A 73 10.18 -22.03 1.81
CA LEU A 73 10.78 -21.11 2.77
C LEU A 73 12.05 -20.46 2.23
N LEU A 74 12.16 -19.15 2.43
CA LEU A 74 13.29 -18.29 2.06
C LEU A 74 13.55 -18.17 0.54
N ASP A 75 12.64 -18.66 -0.31
CA ASP A 75 12.70 -18.42 -1.75
C ASP A 75 12.56 -16.92 -2.09
N LEU A 76 11.73 -16.20 -1.33
CA LEU A 76 11.54 -14.77 -1.47
C LEU A 76 11.28 -14.15 -0.11
N VAL A 77 12.09 -13.17 0.26
CA VAL A 77 11.88 -12.33 1.45
C VAL A 77 11.51 -10.93 1.03
N HIS A 78 10.40 -10.42 1.55
CA HIS A 78 9.98 -9.03 1.39
C HIS A 78 10.55 -8.18 2.53
N THR A 79 11.07 -7.00 2.21
CA THR A 79 11.55 -6.05 3.21
C THR A 79 11.07 -4.64 2.93
N ASP A 80 10.85 -3.89 4.00
CA ASP A 80 10.46 -2.48 3.95
C ASP A 80 10.93 -1.76 5.24
N VAL A 81 11.43 -0.54 5.08
CA VAL A 81 11.80 0.33 6.21
C VAL A 81 10.72 1.35 6.45
N CYS A 82 10.17 1.34 7.65
CA CYS A 82 9.19 2.31 8.08
C CYS A 82 9.81 3.37 9.00
N GLY A 83 9.52 4.64 8.72
CA GLY A 83 9.89 5.78 9.57
C GLY A 83 10.31 7.02 8.77
N PRO A 84 10.65 8.13 9.46
CA PRO A 84 10.72 8.25 10.91
C PRO A 84 9.33 8.19 11.56
N LEU A 85 9.22 7.51 12.70
CA LEU A 85 8.05 7.55 13.57
C LEU A 85 7.93 8.94 14.20
N SER A 86 6.71 9.45 14.32
CA SER A 86 6.45 10.77 14.94
C SER A 86 6.81 10.81 16.42
N ILE A 87 6.72 9.66 17.10
CA ILE A 87 7.13 9.47 18.49
C ILE A 87 8.16 8.34 18.46
N PRO A 88 9.39 8.56 18.97
CA PRO A 88 10.40 7.51 19.02
C PRO A 88 9.95 6.37 19.92
N ALA A 89 10.29 5.15 19.52
CA ALA A 89 10.19 4.00 20.40
C ALA A 89 11.20 4.13 21.56
N ARG A 90 10.88 3.56 22.73
CA ARG A 90 11.75 3.48 23.91
C ARG A 90 13.17 3.05 23.53
N GLY A 91 14.15 3.87 23.89
CA GLY A 91 15.55 3.69 23.46
C GLY A 91 15.97 4.55 22.28
N GLY A 92 15.08 5.45 21.79
CA GLY A 92 15.38 6.45 20.77
C GLY A 92 15.33 5.90 19.35
N PHE A 93 14.50 4.88 19.09
CA PHE A 93 14.37 4.28 17.76
C PHE A 93 13.29 4.98 16.96
N PHE A 94 13.65 5.56 15.83
CA PHE A 94 12.74 6.28 14.93
C PHE A 94 12.32 5.45 13.73
N TYR A 95 12.99 4.33 13.48
CA TYR A 95 12.74 3.49 12.31
C TYR A 95 12.58 2.04 12.74
N PHE A 96 11.92 1.26 11.91
CA PHE A 96 11.99 -0.19 11.98
C PHE A 96 12.06 -0.77 10.58
N ILE A 97 12.71 -1.91 10.45
CA ILE A 97 12.76 -2.70 9.22
C ILE A 97 12.04 -4.01 9.46
N THR A 98 11.29 -4.46 8.46
CA THR A 98 10.66 -5.78 8.47
C THR A 98 11.26 -6.69 7.43
N PHE A 99 11.25 -7.98 7.74
CA PHE A 99 11.60 -9.06 6.82
C PHE A 99 10.51 -10.11 6.89
N THR A 100 9.75 -10.27 5.81
CA THR A 100 8.63 -11.20 5.74
C THR A 100 8.91 -12.26 4.71
N ASP A 101 8.93 -13.52 5.13
CA ASP A 101 9.03 -14.66 4.21
C ASP A 101 7.74 -14.78 3.39
N ASP A 102 7.85 -14.89 2.07
CA ASP A 102 6.69 -14.89 1.20
C ASP A 102 5.87 -16.19 1.30
N HIS A 103 6.53 -17.33 1.54
CA HIS A 103 5.86 -18.64 1.64
C HIS A 103 5.09 -18.79 2.97
N SER A 104 5.78 -18.68 4.11
CA SER A 104 5.18 -18.86 5.44
C SER A 104 4.41 -17.65 5.96
N ARG A 105 4.63 -16.46 5.37
CA ARG A 105 4.15 -15.17 5.89
C ARG A 105 4.72 -14.78 7.25
N TYR A 106 5.70 -15.53 7.77
CA TYR A 106 6.37 -15.21 9.01
C TYR A 106 7.21 -13.95 8.85
N GLY A 107 7.11 -13.02 9.81
CA GLY A 107 7.71 -11.70 9.74
C GLY A 107 8.59 -11.37 10.93
N TYR A 108 9.79 -10.88 10.67
CA TYR A 108 10.72 -10.32 11.66
C TYR A 108 10.64 -8.80 11.66
N VAL A 109 10.85 -8.19 12.82
CA VAL A 109 10.87 -6.73 13.00
C VAL A 109 12.12 -6.34 13.79
N TYR A 110 12.90 -5.41 13.25
CA TYR A 110 14.08 -4.86 13.90
C TYR A 110 13.94 -3.35 14.08
N LEU A 111 14.13 -2.86 15.30
CA LEU A 111 14.15 -1.42 15.60
C LEU A 111 15.49 -0.79 15.24
N MET A 112 15.46 0.44 14.71
CA MET A 112 16.63 1.17 14.22
C MET A 112 16.55 2.65 14.60
N ARG A 113 17.70 3.27 14.90
CA ARG A 113 17.77 4.72 15.16
C ARG A 113 17.93 5.49 13.87
N TYR A 114 18.65 4.91 12.90
CA TYR A 114 18.89 5.49 11.59
C TYR A 114 18.60 4.47 10.48
N LYS A 115 18.18 4.95 9.30
CA LYS A 115 18.01 4.09 8.10
C LYS A 115 19.29 3.37 7.68
N SER A 116 20.45 3.95 7.96
CA SER A 116 21.76 3.36 7.66
C SER A 116 22.02 2.04 8.40
N GLU A 117 21.26 1.73 9.46
CA GLU A 117 21.36 0.45 10.18
C GLU A 117 20.74 -0.73 9.41
N ALA A 118 19.95 -0.47 8.35
CA ALA A 118 19.19 -1.49 7.62
C ALA A 118 20.07 -2.65 7.13
N PHE A 119 21.27 -2.35 6.62
CA PHE A 119 22.19 -3.37 6.15
C PHE A 119 22.72 -4.27 7.27
N GLY A 120 23.07 -3.69 8.41
CA GLY A 120 23.47 -4.45 9.60
C GLY A 120 22.34 -5.38 10.06
N ARG A 121 21.11 -4.88 10.09
CA ARG A 121 19.92 -5.69 10.43
C ARG A 121 19.67 -6.83 9.45
N PHE A 122 19.92 -6.61 8.16
CA PHE A 122 19.80 -7.67 7.17
C PHE A 122 20.82 -8.80 7.40
N LYS A 123 22.08 -8.47 7.72
CA LYS A 123 23.10 -9.47 8.06
C LYS A 123 22.70 -10.30 9.28
N GLU A 124 22.22 -9.64 10.34
CA GLU A 124 21.70 -10.30 11.55
C GLU A 124 20.56 -11.26 11.21
N TYR A 125 19.54 -10.76 10.49
CA TYR A 125 18.38 -11.54 10.06
C TYR A 125 18.77 -12.78 9.25
N ARG A 126 19.60 -12.61 8.22
CA ARG A 126 20.03 -13.70 7.35
C ARG A 126 20.73 -14.80 8.14
N LEU A 127 21.71 -14.43 8.97
CA LEU A 127 22.47 -15.41 9.75
C LEU A 127 21.54 -16.24 10.65
N GLU A 128 20.56 -15.58 11.27
CA GLU A 128 19.57 -16.23 12.12
C GLU A 128 18.68 -17.21 11.33
N VAL A 129 18.01 -16.74 10.27
CA VAL A 129 17.02 -17.58 9.56
C VAL A 129 17.66 -18.71 8.78
N GLU A 130 18.83 -18.48 8.20
CA GLU A 130 19.53 -19.52 7.44
C GLU A 130 20.02 -20.63 8.39
N ASN A 131 20.50 -20.28 9.59
CA ASN A 131 20.93 -21.26 10.58
C ASN A 131 19.74 -22.04 11.18
N GLN A 132 18.62 -21.36 11.48
CA GLN A 132 17.46 -22.03 12.07
C GLN A 132 16.73 -22.96 11.10
N THR A 133 16.69 -22.61 9.81
CA THR A 133 15.96 -23.36 8.79
C THR A 133 16.85 -24.32 7.99
N ASN A 134 18.16 -24.18 8.12
CA ASN A 134 19.17 -24.84 7.27
C ASN A 134 18.90 -24.62 5.76
N ARG A 135 18.36 -23.45 5.42
CA ARG A 135 18.04 -23.02 4.05
C ARG A 135 18.71 -21.67 3.76
N LYS A 136 18.79 -21.29 2.50
CA LYS A 136 19.41 -20.03 2.06
C LYS A 136 18.36 -19.09 1.49
N ILE A 137 18.52 -17.79 1.74
CA ILE A 137 17.68 -16.77 1.10
C ILE A 137 18.03 -16.75 -0.40
N LYS A 138 17.03 -16.94 -1.27
CA LYS A 138 17.26 -16.90 -2.74
C LYS A 138 17.07 -15.52 -3.33
N ALA A 139 16.06 -14.79 -2.88
CA ALA A 139 15.77 -13.45 -3.36
C ALA A 139 15.31 -12.53 -2.23
N LEU A 140 15.74 -11.27 -2.32
CA LEU A 140 15.28 -10.19 -1.44
C LEU A 140 14.52 -9.17 -2.29
N ARG A 141 13.26 -8.92 -1.94
CA ARG A 141 12.45 -7.86 -2.56
C ARG A 141 12.33 -6.67 -1.63
N SER A 142 12.77 -5.52 -2.11
CA SER A 142 12.67 -4.24 -1.40
C SER A 142 12.05 -3.17 -2.30
N ASP A 143 11.68 -2.05 -1.69
CA ASP A 143 11.44 -0.83 -2.43
C ASP A 143 12.78 -0.26 -2.97
N ARG A 144 12.72 0.92 -3.59
CA ARG A 144 13.91 1.65 -4.05
C ARG A 144 14.44 2.63 -3.00
N GLY A 145 14.27 2.31 -1.72
CA GLY A 145 14.87 3.06 -0.62
C GLY A 145 16.39 3.12 -0.75
N GLY A 146 16.99 4.28 -0.47
CA GLY A 146 18.44 4.51 -0.61
C GLY A 146 19.28 3.56 0.24
N GLU A 147 18.72 3.07 1.34
CA GLU A 147 19.30 2.05 2.23
C GLU A 147 19.58 0.71 1.54
N TYR A 148 18.81 0.36 0.50
CA TYR A 148 18.97 -0.88 -0.28
C TYR A 148 19.84 -0.70 -1.52
N LEU A 149 20.16 0.55 -1.87
CA LEU A 149 20.90 0.91 -3.10
C LEU A 149 22.39 1.16 -2.86
N SER A 150 22.88 0.99 -1.63
CA SER A 150 24.31 1.13 -1.35
C SER A 150 25.11 0.03 -2.05
N GLY A 151 26.30 0.38 -2.57
CA GLY A 151 27.19 -0.58 -3.23
C GLY A 151 27.53 -1.76 -2.31
N GLU A 152 27.82 -1.48 -1.04
CA GLU A 152 28.09 -2.50 -0.02
C GLU A 152 26.94 -3.51 0.14
N PHE A 153 25.69 -3.05 0.15
CA PHE A 153 24.53 -3.93 0.26
C PHE A 153 24.40 -4.80 -1.00
N ILE A 154 24.48 -4.18 -2.16
CA ILE A 154 24.36 -4.86 -3.45
C ILE A 154 25.45 -5.92 -3.63
N ASP A 155 26.70 -5.58 -3.31
CA ASP A 155 27.84 -6.49 -3.45
C ASP A 155 27.74 -7.64 -2.46
N TYR A 156 27.31 -7.38 -1.23
CA TYR A 156 27.03 -8.44 -0.25
C TYR A 156 25.92 -9.39 -0.72
N LEU A 157 24.84 -8.89 -1.34
CA LEU A 157 23.81 -9.77 -1.90
C LEU A 157 24.37 -10.67 -3.01
N LYS A 158 25.18 -10.10 -3.92
CA LYS A 158 25.82 -10.85 -5.01
C LYS A 158 26.79 -11.91 -4.48
N GLU A 159 27.66 -11.56 -3.54
CA GLU A 159 28.63 -12.46 -2.91
C GLU A 159 27.95 -13.67 -2.26
N ASN A 160 26.71 -13.49 -1.80
CA ASN A 160 25.93 -14.52 -1.14
C ASN A 160 24.89 -15.19 -2.04
N GLY A 161 24.90 -14.88 -3.35
CA GLY A 161 24.00 -15.48 -4.33
C GLY A 161 22.53 -15.07 -4.17
N ILE A 162 22.25 -13.95 -3.49
CA ILE A 162 20.90 -13.47 -3.23
C ILE A 162 20.48 -12.52 -4.35
N LEU A 163 19.38 -12.85 -5.04
CA LEU A 163 18.83 -12.00 -6.09
C LEU A 163 18.13 -10.76 -5.51
N SER A 164 18.63 -9.57 -5.82
CA SER A 164 17.96 -8.30 -5.49
C SER A 164 16.80 -8.04 -6.45
N GLN A 165 15.59 -7.88 -5.90
CA GLN A 165 14.38 -7.51 -6.63
C GLN A 165 13.87 -6.14 -6.15
N LEU A 166 14.11 -5.09 -6.94
CA LEU A 166 13.64 -3.75 -6.61
C LEU A 166 12.25 -3.49 -7.21
N THR A 167 11.27 -3.14 -6.39
CA THR A 167 9.95 -2.77 -6.94
C THR A 167 10.01 -1.44 -7.70
N PRO A 168 9.33 -1.32 -8.86
CA PRO A 168 9.23 -0.04 -9.57
C PRO A 168 8.61 1.09 -8.71
N PRO A 169 9.02 2.35 -8.91
CA PRO A 169 8.38 3.50 -8.29
C PRO A 169 6.91 3.57 -8.71
N GLY A 170 6.03 3.87 -7.76
CA GLY A 170 4.60 4.02 -8.05
C GLY A 170 3.84 2.69 -8.21
N THR A 171 4.47 1.54 -7.91
CA THR A 171 3.82 0.23 -7.76
C THR A 171 3.99 -0.36 -6.34
N PRO A 172 3.53 0.35 -5.29
CA PRO A 172 3.60 -0.14 -3.89
C PRO A 172 2.95 -1.53 -3.72
N GLN A 173 1.97 -1.86 -4.58
CA GLN A 173 1.28 -3.14 -4.58
C GLN A 173 2.21 -4.35 -4.78
N LEU A 174 3.37 -4.19 -5.43
CA LEU A 174 4.35 -5.28 -5.65
C LEU A 174 5.20 -5.58 -4.40
N ASN A 175 5.32 -4.63 -3.47
CA ASN A 175 5.82 -4.87 -2.11
C ASN A 175 4.68 -4.90 -1.09
N GLY A 176 3.45 -5.10 -1.55
CA GLY A 176 2.26 -4.99 -0.72
C GLY A 176 2.23 -5.96 0.45
N VAL A 177 3.01 -7.05 0.42
CA VAL A 177 3.18 -7.98 1.55
C VAL A 177 3.83 -7.27 2.73
N ALA A 178 5.01 -6.66 2.53
CA ALA A 178 5.71 -5.93 3.58
C ALA A 178 4.92 -4.67 4.00
N GLU A 179 4.38 -3.92 3.04
CA GLU A 179 3.60 -2.70 3.35
C GLU A 179 2.35 -3.01 4.19
N ARG A 180 1.60 -4.06 3.85
CA ARG A 180 0.42 -4.49 4.63
C ARG A 180 0.83 -4.87 6.05
N ARG A 181 1.93 -5.64 6.21
CA ARG A 181 2.42 -6.05 7.52
C ARG A 181 2.83 -4.82 8.34
N ASN A 182 3.55 -3.88 7.75
CA ASN A 182 3.98 -2.63 8.40
C ASN A 182 2.79 -1.79 8.86
N ARG A 183 1.74 -1.67 8.03
CA ARG A 183 0.50 -0.99 8.43
C ARG A 183 -0.17 -1.67 9.61
N THR A 184 -0.35 -2.99 9.58
CA THR A 184 -0.95 -3.74 10.70
C THR A 184 -0.15 -3.55 11.99
N LEU A 185 1.19 -3.60 11.92
CA LEU A 185 2.05 -3.37 13.08
C LEU A 185 1.87 -1.96 13.66
N LEU A 186 1.84 -0.94 12.81
CA LEU A 186 1.61 0.44 13.24
C LEU A 186 0.23 0.63 13.87
N ASP A 187 -0.82 0.06 13.28
CA ASP A 187 -2.18 0.20 13.78
C ASP A 187 -2.36 -0.50 15.13
N MET A 188 -1.72 -1.67 15.33
CA MET A 188 -1.67 -2.33 16.64
C MET A 188 -0.93 -1.46 17.67
N VAL A 189 0.24 -0.92 17.33
CA VAL A 189 1.00 -0.05 18.23
C VAL A 189 0.19 1.18 18.61
N ARG A 190 -0.47 1.84 17.64
CA ARG A 190 -1.35 2.99 17.90
C ARG A 190 -2.50 2.63 18.82
N SER A 191 -3.15 1.49 18.60
CA SER A 191 -4.27 1.03 19.42
C SER A 191 -3.85 0.72 20.86
N MET A 192 -2.68 0.09 21.05
CA MET A 192 -2.11 -0.13 22.38
C MET A 192 -1.76 1.19 23.09
N MET A 193 -1.20 2.15 22.34
CA MET A 193 -0.88 3.48 22.87
C MET A 193 -2.11 4.33 23.18
N SER A 194 -3.24 4.15 22.47
CA SER A 194 -4.48 4.85 22.79
C SER A 194 -5.21 4.25 24.00
N PHE A 195 -5.06 2.94 24.23
CA PHE A 195 -5.66 2.26 25.37
C PHE A 195 -4.90 2.52 26.67
N THR A 196 -3.57 2.64 26.58
CA THR A 196 -2.75 3.03 27.72
C THR A 196 -2.73 4.55 27.80
N GLU A 197 -3.26 5.18 28.85
CA GLU A 197 -3.16 6.64 29.08
C GLU A 197 -1.72 7.08 29.41
N LEU A 198 -0.72 6.50 28.74
CA LEU A 198 0.68 6.80 28.94
C LEU A 198 1.03 8.07 28.16
N PRO A 199 1.70 9.04 28.80
CA PRO A 199 2.14 10.24 28.09
C PRO A 199 3.06 9.85 26.92
N PRO A 200 3.02 10.59 25.80
CA PRO A 200 3.74 10.26 24.56
C PRO A 200 5.26 10.13 24.71
N SER A 201 5.84 10.51 25.86
CA SER A 201 7.26 10.42 26.18
C SER A 201 7.75 9.03 26.62
N SER A 202 6.88 8.04 26.82
CA SER A 202 7.26 6.71 27.35
C SER A 202 7.04 5.53 26.38
N GLY A 203 6.69 5.80 25.13
CA GLY A 203 6.26 4.78 24.17
C GLY A 203 7.39 3.91 23.62
N ALA A 204 7.56 2.70 24.12
CA ALA A 204 7.48 1.47 23.32
C ALA A 204 7.80 0.27 24.21
N MET A 205 6.83 -0.61 24.31
CA MET A 205 6.97 -1.93 24.91
C MET A 205 7.96 -2.79 24.12
N HIS A 206 8.50 -3.77 24.84
CA HIS A 206 9.57 -4.70 24.50
C HIS A 206 9.35 -5.46 23.17
N LEU A 207 9.75 -4.86 22.04
CA LEU A 207 9.63 -5.43 20.69
C LEU A 207 10.63 -6.55 20.36
N ARG A 208 11.27 -7.16 21.37
CA ARG A 208 12.18 -8.31 21.17
C ARG A 208 11.54 -9.68 21.38
N ARG A 209 10.30 -9.79 21.88
CA ARG A 209 9.78 -11.11 22.29
C ARG A 209 8.26 -11.33 22.23
N GLN A 210 7.53 -10.65 21.34
CA GLN A 210 6.09 -10.91 21.16
C GLN A 210 5.59 -10.95 19.71
N LEU A 211 6.42 -10.69 18.70
CA LEU A 211 6.01 -10.84 17.30
C LEU A 211 6.36 -12.20 16.69
N SER A 212 7.01 -13.09 17.44
CA SER A 212 7.22 -14.47 17.05
C SER A 212 5.98 -15.37 17.21
N CYS A 213 4.90 -14.87 17.83
CA CYS A 213 3.70 -15.64 18.17
C CYS A 213 2.39 -15.12 17.55
N LEU A 214 2.44 -14.25 16.55
CA LEU A 214 1.26 -13.85 15.77
C LEU A 214 1.50 -14.06 14.27
N THR A 215 1.69 -15.34 13.95
CA THR A 215 1.22 -16.11 12.79
C THR A 215 1.57 -17.56 13.03
#